data_AF-A0A939RKC1-F1
#
_entry.id   AF-A0A939RKC1-F1
#
_cell.length_a   1.000
_cell.length_b   1.000
_cell.length_c   1.000
_cell.angle_alpha   90.00
_cell.angle_beta   90.00
_cell.angle_gamma   90.00
#
_symmetry.space_group_name_H-M   'P 1'
#
loop_
_entity.id
_entity.type
_entity.pdbx_description
1 polymer ?
#
loop_
_entity_poly.entity_id
_entity_poly.type
_entity_poly.pdbx_seq_one_letter_code
_entity_poly.pdbx_strand_id
1 'polypeptide(L)'
;MKRFILGALAALGGIGLYKLHKDGKIHYPVLKVKGTVDSVDYERRSFQLRSALDRNILMEMTVSPATRFMWLNPVGDKENMAQFADITEGEKLNVAFSKNKDNDCLIAERVVIENNAEAV
;
A
#
# COMPACT_ATOMS: atom_id res chain seq x y z
N MET A 1 -36.27 -25.40 21.37
CA MET A 1 -36.73 -24.59 20.22
C MET A 1 -35.87 -23.35 20.12
N LYS A 2 -35.18 -23.16 18.99
CA LYS A 2 -34.27 -22.05 18.69
C LYS A 2 -35.06 -20.78 18.40
N ARG A 3 -34.69 -19.64 18.99
CA ARG A 3 -35.14 -18.31 18.58
C ARG A 3 -33.94 -17.40 18.36
N PHE A 4 -33.97 -16.76 17.19
CA PHE A 4 -32.92 -16.06 16.49
C PHE A 4 -32.54 -14.76 17.21
N ILE A 5 -31.25 -14.57 17.50
CA ILE A 5 -30.69 -13.24 17.78
C ILE A 5 -30.21 -12.72 16.42
N LEU A 6 -31.12 -12.05 15.70
CA LEU A 6 -30.81 -11.30 14.50
C LEU A 6 -31.11 -9.83 14.79
N GLY A 7 -30.11 -8.97 14.57
CA GLY A 7 -30.33 -7.53 14.37
C GLY A 7 -29.93 -6.63 15.54
N ALA A 8 -28.64 -6.48 15.79
CA ALA A 8 -28.10 -5.33 16.52
C ALA A 8 -26.63 -5.02 16.15
N LEU A 9 -26.26 -5.08 14.86
CA LEU A 9 -24.92 -4.68 14.40
C LEU A 9 -24.97 -3.89 13.08
N ALA A 10 -25.96 -3.01 12.92
CA ALA A 10 -26.10 -2.13 11.77
C ALA A 10 -26.00 -0.63 12.12
N ALA A 11 -25.46 -0.29 13.30
CA ALA A 11 -25.47 1.10 13.82
C ALA A 11 -24.07 1.71 14.03
N LEU A 12 -23.03 1.23 13.34
CA LEU A 12 -21.71 1.90 13.31
C LEU A 12 -21.14 2.16 11.90
N GLY A 13 -21.86 1.77 10.84
CA GLY A 13 -21.41 2.00 9.45
C GLY A 13 -21.93 3.28 8.78
N GLY A 14 -22.85 4.03 9.42
CA GLY A 14 -23.67 5.05 8.75
C GLY A 14 -23.17 6.50 8.81
N ILE A 15 -22.15 6.82 9.61
CA ILE A 15 -21.76 8.23 9.86
C ILE A 15 -20.47 8.63 9.11
N GLY A 16 -19.70 7.67 8.59
CA GLY A 16 -18.44 7.95 7.88
C GLY A 16 -18.59 8.36 6.40
N LEU A 17 -19.73 8.06 5.76
CA LEU A 17 -19.91 8.22 4.31
C LEU A 17 -20.54 9.55 3.87
N TYR A 18 -21.14 10.31 4.79
CA TYR A 18 -21.90 11.51 4.41
C TYR A 18 -21.10 12.82 4.33
N LYS A 19 -19.79 12.81 4.66
CA LYS A 19 -18.96 14.03 4.68
C LYS A 19 -17.92 14.13 3.55
N LEU A 20 -17.94 13.24 2.56
CA LEU A 20 -17.00 13.23 1.43
C LEU A 20 -17.55 13.83 0.13
N HIS A 21 -18.79 14.32 0.11
CA HIS A 21 -19.42 14.83 -1.12
C HIS A 21 -19.26 16.33 -1.37
N LYS A 22 -18.54 17.07 -0.51
CA LYS A 22 -18.58 18.55 -0.55
C LYS A 22 -17.34 19.28 -1.06
N ASP A 23 -16.39 18.60 -1.67
CA ASP A 23 -15.32 19.27 -2.42
C ASP A 23 -15.04 18.54 -3.73
N GLY A 24 -15.24 19.26 -4.85
CA GLY A 24 -15.13 18.80 -6.23
C GLY A 24 -13.71 18.46 -6.69
N LYS A 25 -12.99 17.66 -5.93
CA LYS A 25 -11.82 16.92 -6.36
C LYS A 25 -12.04 15.49 -5.92
N ILE A 26 -12.26 14.58 -6.87
CA ILE A 26 -12.28 13.14 -6.60
C ILE A 26 -10.86 12.74 -6.22
N HIS A 27 -10.47 13.03 -4.98
CA HIS A 27 -9.29 12.47 -4.36
C HIS A 27 -9.66 11.03 -4.04
N TYR A 28 -9.30 10.11 -4.93
CA TYR A 28 -9.33 8.69 -4.61
C TYR A 28 -8.59 8.51 -3.28
N PRO A 29 -9.18 7.77 -2.32
CA PRO A 29 -8.51 7.53 -1.06
C PRO A 29 -7.21 6.80 -1.39
N VAL A 30 -6.07 7.47 -1.16
CA VAL A 30 -4.77 6.82 -1.27
C VAL A 30 -4.74 5.75 -0.19
N LEU A 31 -4.88 4.51 -0.61
CA LEU A 31 -4.85 3.36 0.29
C LEU A 31 -3.42 3.13 0.72
N LYS A 32 -3.22 2.65 1.94
CA LYS A 32 -1.90 2.36 2.49
C LYS A 32 -1.85 0.90 2.90
N VAL A 33 -0.79 0.22 2.51
CA VAL A 33 -0.51 -1.15 2.90
C VAL A 33 0.93 -1.25 3.38
N LYS A 34 1.13 -2.05 4.42
CA LYS A 34 2.44 -2.52 4.83
C LYS A 34 2.58 -3.95 4.40
N GLY A 35 3.74 -4.34 3.89
CA GLY A 35 3.95 -5.71 3.47
C GLY A 35 5.40 -6.04 3.23
N THR A 36 5.62 -7.28 2.86
CA THR A 36 6.92 -7.81 2.44
C THR A 36 6.91 -8.04 0.95
N VAL A 37 7.98 -7.67 0.25
CA VAL A 37 8.14 -7.92 -1.18
C VAL A 37 8.28 -9.42 -1.39
N ASP A 38 7.40 -9.97 -2.22
CA ASP A 38 7.38 -11.38 -2.57
C ASP A 38 8.20 -11.64 -3.84
N SER A 39 8.05 -10.79 -4.85
CA SER A 39 8.77 -10.83 -6.12
C SER A 39 8.87 -9.45 -6.76
N VAL A 40 9.88 -9.23 -7.60
CA VAL A 40 10.10 -7.98 -8.34
C VAL A 40 10.30 -8.26 -9.83
N ASP A 41 9.57 -7.54 -10.68
CA ASP A 41 9.73 -7.53 -12.12
C ASP A 41 10.29 -6.17 -12.56
N TYR A 42 11.59 -6.14 -12.85
CA TYR A 42 12.28 -4.92 -13.26
C TYR A 42 11.96 -4.47 -14.68
N GLU A 43 11.60 -5.40 -15.58
CA GLU A 43 11.25 -5.09 -16.97
C GLU A 43 9.91 -4.38 -17.03
N ARG A 44 8.92 -4.88 -16.27
CA ARG A 44 7.57 -4.32 -16.21
C ARG A 44 7.43 -3.20 -15.19
N ARG A 45 8.47 -2.95 -14.39
CA ARG A 45 8.44 -2.02 -13.25
C ARG A 45 7.27 -2.33 -12.32
N SER A 46 7.17 -3.58 -11.88
CA SER A 46 6.15 -4.04 -10.95
C SER A 46 6.75 -4.89 -9.84
N PHE A 47 6.04 -5.01 -8.73
CA PHE A 47 6.44 -5.88 -7.63
C PHE A 47 5.20 -6.47 -6.96
N GLN A 48 5.33 -7.67 -6.41
CA GLN A 48 4.29 -8.27 -5.60
C GLN A 48 4.57 -8.00 -4.13
N LEU A 49 3.55 -7.53 -3.42
CA LEU A 49 3.60 -7.20 -2.02
C LEU A 49 2.66 -8.12 -1.25
N ARG A 50 3.21 -8.86 -0.29
CA ARG A 50 2.46 -9.68 0.64
C ARG A 50 2.08 -8.84 1.87
N SER A 51 0.79 -8.66 2.11
CA SER A 51 0.29 -7.81 3.20
C SER A 51 0.75 -8.33 4.58
N ALA A 52 1.12 -7.40 5.46
CA ALA A 52 1.45 -7.70 6.85
C ALA A 52 0.20 -8.00 7.70
N LEU A 53 -0.97 -7.48 7.31
CA LEU A 53 -2.25 -7.70 8.01
C LEU A 53 -2.81 -9.10 7.74
N ASP A 54 -2.59 -9.60 6.52
CA ASP A 54 -2.99 -10.94 6.11
C ASP A 54 -1.96 -11.48 5.11
N ARG A 55 -1.14 -12.43 5.56
CA ARG A 55 -0.02 -12.99 4.78
C ARG A 55 -0.47 -13.83 3.58
N ASN A 56 -1.77 -14.10 3.45
CA ASN A 56 -2.35 -14.76 2.30
C ASN A 56 -2.79 -13.77 1.20
N ILE A 57 -2.79 -12.46 1.49
CA ILE A 57 -3.11 -11.43 0.50
C ILE A 57 -1.82 -11.02 -0.21
N LEU A 58 -1.74 -11.39 -1.48
CA LEU A 58 -0.69 -10.97 -2.41
C LEU A 58 -1.26 -9.87 -3.32
N MET A 59 -0.56 -8.75 -3.40
CA MET A 59 -0.97 -7.57 -4.17
C MET A 59 0.08 -7.26 -5.21
N GLU A 60 -0.30 -7.26 -6.50
CA GLU A 60 0.59 -6.81 -7.56
C GLU A 60 0.52 -5.28 -7.68
N MET A 61 1.67 -4.63 -7.56
CA MET A 61 1.82 -3.19 -7.60
C MET A 61 2.63 -2.80 -8.84
N THR A 62 2.07 -1.91 -9.66
CA THR A 62 2.80 -1.29 -10.77
C THR A 62 3.39 0.04 -10.34
N VAL A 63 4.63 0.28 -10.77
CA VAL A 63 5.37 1.51 -10.53
C VAL A 63 5.23 2.42 -11.74
N SER A 64 4.70 3.62 -11.51
CA SER A 64 4.66 4.68 -12.51
C SER A 64 5.92 5.56 -12.41
N PRO A 65 6.24 6.33 -13.46
CA PRO A 65 7.32 7.33 -13.37
C PRO A 65 7.09 8.41 -12.29
N ALA A 66 5.84 8.61 -11.85
CA ALA A 66 5.50 9.58 -10.80
C ALA A 66 5.61 9.00 -9.38
N THR A 67 5.81 7.69 -9.24
CA THR A 67 5.95 7.01 -7.96
C THR A 67 7.15 7.55 -7.19
N ARG A 68 6.93 7.96 -5.94
CA ARG A 68 8.01 8.48 -5.07
C ARG A 68 8.57 7.37 -4.19
N PHE A 69 9.89 7.24 -4.17
CA PHE A 69 10.61 6.23 -3.39
C PHE A 69 11.41 6.91 -2.27
N MET A 70 11.33 6.36 -1.06
CA MET A 70 11.98 6.90 0.13
C MET A 70 12.51 5.78 1.01
N TRP A 71 13.55 6.07 1.78
CA TRP A 71 14.01 5.21 2.86
C TRP A 71 13.28 5.56 4.15
N LEU A 72 12.84 4.57 4.94
CA LEU A 72 12.30 4.85 6.26
C LEU A 72 13.40 5.43 7.16
N ASN A 73 14.57 4.78 7.13
CA ASN A 73 15.77 5.17 7.85
C ASN A 73 16.90 5.35 6.83
N PRO A 74 17.23 6.58 6.39
CA PRO A 74 18.37 6.80 5.52
C PRO A 74 19.66 6.36 6.24
N VAL A 75 20.53 5.64 5.52
CA VAL A 75 21.83 5.17 6.05
C VAL A 75 22.92 6.12 5.55
N GLY A 76 23.62 6.78 6.49
CA GLY A 76 24.68 7.76 6.20
C GLY A 76 24.15 9.12 5.75
N ASP A 77 24.98 9.90 5.05
CA ASP A 77 24.63 11.24 4.52
C ASP A 77 23.74 11.20 3.26
N LYS A 78 23.14 10.05 2.94
CA LYS A 78 22.28 9.91 1.77
C LYS A 78 20.97 10.65 2.00
N GLU A 79 20.58 11.48 1.03
CA GLU A 79 19.24 12.05 0.97
C GLU A 79 18.18 10.95 1.12
N ASN A 80 17.01 11.28 1.68
CA ASN A 80 15.91 10.33 1.86
C ASN A 80 15.20 9.99 0.52
N MET A 81 15.98 9.68 -0.49
CA MET A 81 15.56 9.32 -1.84
C MET A 81 16.02 7.90 -2.11
N ALA A 82 15.05 6.99 -2.20
CA ALA A 82 15.27 5.65 -2.73
C ALA A 82 14.91 5.64 -4.22
N GLN A 83 15.10 4.50 -4.87
CA GLN A 83 14.71 4.25 -6.25
C GLN A 83 14.02 2.88 -6.34
N PHE A 84 13.34 2.64 -7.46
CA PHE A 84 12.72 1.33 -7.70
C PHE A 84 13.76 0.20 -7.73
N ALA A 85 14.98 0.49 -8.20
CA ALA A 85 16.09 -0.47 -8.22
C ALA A 85 16.56 -0.89 -6.83
N ASP A 86 16.19 -0.14 -5.79
CA ASP A 86 16.53 -0.47 -4.41
C ASP A 86 15.54 -1.47 -3.78
N ILE A 87 14.43 -1.80 -4.46
CA ILE A 87 13.46 -2.76 -3.93
C ILE A 87 13.94 -4.18 -4.19
N THR A 88 14.10 -4.96 -3.12
CA THR A 88 14.51 -6.36 -3.21
C THR A 88 13.51 -7.31 -2.55
N GLU A 89 13.52 -8.58 -2.96
CA GLU A 89 12.68 -9.62 -2.36
C GLU A 89 12.97 -9.76 -0.86
N GLY A 90 11.91 -9.90 -0.06
CA GLY A 90 12.02 -9.97 1.40
C GLY A 90 12.07 -8.61 2.11
N GLU A 91 12.18 -7.49 1.38
CA GLU A 91 12.13 -6.16 1.99
C GLU A 91 10.75 -5.83 2.52
N LYS A 92 10.72 -5.04 3.59
CA LYS A 92 9.48 -4.51 4.15
C LYS A 92 9.21 -3.14 3.54
N LEU A 93 8.03 -2.97 2.96
CA LEU A 93 7.60 -1.74 2.34
C LEU A 93 6.34 -1.18 3.01
N ASN A 94 6.28 0.15 3.09
CA ASN A 94 5.02 0.87 3.24
C ASN A 94 4.65 1.48 1.90
N VAL A 95 3.58 0.99 1.30
CA VAL A 95 3.12 1.42 -0.02
C VAL A 95 1.83 2.20 0.12
N ALA A 96 1.83 3.43 -0.38
CA ALA A 96 0.63 4.19 -0.63
C ALA A 96 0.27 3.97 -2.11
N PHE A 97 -0.95 3.51 -2.40
CA PHE A 97 -1.36 3.13 -3.75
C PHE A 97 -2.74 3.67 -4.11
N SER A 98 -2.97 3.83 -5.40
CA SER A 98 -4.27 4.11 -5.99
C SER A 98 -4.70 2.90 -6.84
N LYS A 99 -6.00 2.66 -6.93
CA LYS A 99 -6.53 1.66 -7.86
C LYS A 99 -6.84 2.36 -9.18
N ASN A 100 -6.20 1.94 -10.26
CA ASN A 100 -6.58 2.37 -11.59
C ASN A 100 -7.92 1.74 -11.96
N LYS A 101 -8.88 2.58 -12.33
CA LYS A 101 -10.26 2.17 -12.67
C LYS A 101 -10.35 1.43 -14.00
N ASP A 102 -9.38 1.63 -14.88
CA ASP A 102 -9.48 1.18 -16.27
C ASP A 102 -8.93 -0.23 -16.45
N ASN A 103 -8.05 -0.70 -15.56
CA ASN A 103 -7.33 -1.96 -15.72
C ASN A 103 -7.18 -2.78 -14.43
N ASP A 104 -7.94 -2.44 -13.38
CA ASP A 104 -7.87 -3.06 -12.05
C ASP A 104 -6.46 -3.11 -11.40
N CYS A 105 -5.50 -2.37 -11.97
CA CYS A 105 -4.12 -2.36 -11.50
C CYS A 105 -3.95 -1.44 -10.30
N LEU A 106 -3.13 -1.86 -9.34
CA LEU A 106 -2.73 -1.02 -8.21
C LEU A 106 -1.47 -0.24 -8.60
N ILE A 107 -1.57 1.08 -8.61
CA ILE A 107 -0.45 1.97 -8.91
C ILE A 107 0.14 2.42 -7.59
N ALA A 108 1.42 2.11 -7.37
CA ALA A 108 2.15 2.65 -6.24
C ALA A 108 2.36 4.16 -6.43
N GLU A 109 1.84 4.98 -5.53
CA GLU A 109 2.04 6.43 -5.52
C GLU A 109 3.28 6.81 -4.70
N ARG A 110 3.49 6.08 -3.60
CA ARG A 110 4.63 6.24 -2.72
C ARG A 110 5.06 4.89 -2.17
N VAL A 111 6.36 4.62 -2.21
CA VAL A 111 6.97 3.44 -1.60
C VAL A 111 7.99 3.91 -0.58
N VAL A 112 7.86 3.46 0.66
CA VAL A 112 8.85 3.68 1.72
C VAL A 112 9.47 2.33 2.06
N ILE A 113 10.77 2.20 1.80
CA ILE A 113 11.54 1.00 2.06
C ILE A 113 12.01 1.02 3.51
N GLU A 114 11.58 0.04 4.30
CA GLU A 114 12.08 -0.15 5.65
C GLU A 114 13.42 -0.90 5.54
N ASN A 115 14.54 -0.18 5.67
CA ASN A 115 15.82 -0.85 5.88
C ASN A 115 15.68 -1.78 7.07
N ASN A 116 15.88 -3.08 6.86
CA ASN A 116 16.24 -3.96 7.96
C ASN A 116 17.61 -3.44 8.43
N ALA A 117 17.61 -2.55 9.40
CA ALA A 117 18.79 -2.26 10.19
C ALA A 117 19.10 -3.54 10.95
N GLU A 118 19.73 -4.52 10.28
CA GLU A 118 20.63 -5.40 11.00
C GLU A 118 21.69 -4.49 11.59
N ALA A 119 21.52 -4.26 12.88
CA ALA A 119 22.45 -3.56 13.71
C ALA A 119 23.76 -4.35 13.71
N VAL A 120 24.82 -3.67 13.24
CA VAL A 120 26.25 -3.93 13.52
C VAL A 120 26.85 -5.17 12.86
#